data_AF-A0AAW2TEX5-F1
#
_entry.id   AF-A0AAW2TEX5-F1
#
_cell.length_a   1.000
_cell.length_b   1.000
_cell.length_c   1.000
_cell.angle_alpha   90.00
_cell.angle_beta   90.00
_cell.angle_gamma   90.00
#
_symmetry.space_group_name_H-M   'P 1'
#
loop_
_entity.id
_entity.type
_entity.pdbx_description
1 polymer ?
#
loop_
_entity_poly.entity_id
_entity_poly.type
_entity_poly.pdbx_seq_one_letter_code
_entity_poly.pdbx_strand_id
1 'polypeptide(L)'
;MAGIQSDEEESFLFAMEIATASVLPMVLKSAIELDLLELIKKAGPGASASPSQLAAQLQPQNPDAATMIDRMLRFLAAHSVLRCTLKPLPDGGVERRYSLAPVCKFLTRNEDGVSLAPVALMLQDKVLMESWYHLKDTVLEGGIPFNRAHGMSAFEYPAVDPRFNKVFNQGMYEQSTIFMKQILEKYKGFEGVKSLVDVGGGIGASLKMILSKYPSIKAINFDLPHVIQDAPSYPGVEHIGGDMFVSVPKADAIFMKWICHDWSDAHCQKLLKNCYEALPNNGKVIIADSILPEDPNSAVGLSIFGSSNFINEMCLFGARELFVFLSS
;
A
#
# COMPACT_ATOMS: atom_id res chain seq x y z
N MET A 1 -29.74 -10.25 -29.44
CA MET A 1 -29.94 -11.52 -28.72
C MET A 1 -28.73 -11.70 -27.82
N ALA A 2 -28.86 -11.38 -26.54
CA ALA A 2 -27.87 -11.78 -25.55
C ALA A 2 -28.08 -13.28 -25.33
N GLY A 3 -27.14 -14.10 -25.78
CA GLY A 3 -27.17 -15.53 -25.47
C GLY A 3 -27.04 -15.68 -23.97
N ILE A 4 -27.90 -16.50 -23.36
CA ILE A 4 -27.73 -16.94 -21.98
C ILE A 4 -26.43 -17.73 -22.00
N GLN A 5 -25.35 -17.12 -21.51
CA GLN A 5 -24.08 -17.79 -21.34
C GLN A 5 -24.31 -18.87 -20.28
N SER A 6 -23.98 -20.12 -20.57
CA SER A 6 -24.23 -21.20 -19.61
C SER A 6 -23.32 -21.03 -18.39
N ASP A 7 -23.80 -21.38 -17.19
CA ASP A 7 -23.02 -21.30 -15.94
C ASP A 7 -21.63 -21.95 -16.04
N GLU A 8 -21.48 -22.99 -16.86
CA GLU A 8 -20.21 -23.66 -17.14
C GLU A 8 -19.23 -22.78 -17.93
N GLU A 9 -19.72 -22.01 -18.90
CA GLU A 9 -18.92 -21.10 -19.70
C GLU A 9 -18.44 -19.90 -18.87
N GLU A 10 -19.32 -19.32 -18.05
CA GLU A 10 -18.93 -18.26 -17.11
C GLU A 10 -17.88 -18.76 -16.10
N SER A 11 -18.07 -19.97 -15.57
CA SER A 11 -17.11 -20.60 -14.65
C SER A 11 -15.74 -20.84 -15.31
N PHE A 12 -15.74 -21.29 -16.57
CA PHE A 12 -14.50 -21.50 -17.33
C PHE A 12 -13.77 -20.17 -17.58
N LEU A 13 -14.49 -19.12 -17.99
CA LEU A 13 -13.92 -17.79 -18.19
C LEU A 13 -13.33 -17.22 -16.90
N PHE A 14 -14.03 -17.38 -15.78
CA PHE A 14 -13.53 -16.94 -14.48
C PHE A 14 -12.28 -17.71 -14.04
N ALA A 15 -12.23 -19.03 -14.27
CA ALA A 15 -11.03 -19.83 -13.99
C ALA A 15 -9.82 -19.37 -14.83
N MET A 16 -10.05 -19.02 -16.10
CA MET A 16 -9.01 -18.47 -16.98
C MET A 16 -8.53 -17.08 -16.54
N GLU A 17 -9.43 -16.24 -16.05
CA GLU A 17 -9.09 -14.93 -15.46
C GLU A 17 -8.18 -15.12 -14.24
N ILE A 18 -8.54 -16.02 -13.31
CA ILE A 18 -7.71 -16.33 -12.13
C ILE A 18 -6.34 -16.86 -12.54
N ALA A 19 -6.28 -17.80 -13.49
CA ALA A 19 -5.03 -18.39 -13.96
C ALA A 19 -4.05 -17.36 -14.57
N THR A 20 -4.56 -16.21 -15.00
CA THR A 20 -3.78 -15.12 -15.60
C THR A 20 -3.81 -13.83 -14.76
N ALA A 21 -4.22 -13.91 -13.49
CA ALA A 21 -4.45 -12.76 -12.62
C ALA A 21 -3.20 -11.89 -12.39
N SER A 22 -2.00 -12.42 -12.61
CA SER A 22 -0.75 -11.65 -12.52
C SER A 22 -0.60 -10.60 -13.62
N VAL A 23 -1.32 -10.73 -14.75
CA VAL A 23 -1.22 -9.79 -15.88
C VAL A 23 -1.68 -8.38 -15.48
N LEU A 24 -2.77 -8.26 -14.72
CA LEU A 24 -3.28 -6.96 -14.30
C LEU A 24 -2.32 -6.12 -13.46
N PRO A 25 -1.83 -6.60 -12.29
CA PRO A 25 -0.90 -5.83 -11.48
C PRO A 25 0.41 -5.54 -12.23
N MET A 26 0.90 -6.45 -13.08
CA MET A 26 2.15 -6.25 -13.82
C MET A 26 2.02 -5.25 -14.98
N VAL A 27 0.90 -5.26 -15.71
CA VAL A 27 0.61 -4.23 -16.72
C VAL A 27 0.38 -2.87 -16.07
N LEU A 28 -0.30 -2.82 -14.92
CA LEU A 28 -0.49 -1.60 -14.15
C LEU A 28 0.85 -1.03 -13.66
N LYS A 29 1.72 -1.87 -13.08
CA LYS A 29 3.09 -1.47 -12.69
C LYS A 29 3.82 -0.83 -13.85
N SER A 30 3.84 -1.50 -15.01
CA SER A 30 4.53 -0.99 -16.20
C SER A 30 3.94 0.34 -16.69
N ALA A 31 2.60 0.49 -16.61
CA ALA A 31 1.94 1.74 -16.98
C ALA A 31 2.28 2.91 -16.03
N ILE A 32 2.47 2.62 -14.75
CA ILE A 32 2.95 3.58 -13.75
C ILE A 32 4.43 3.94 -14.00
N GLU A 33 5.29 2.96 -14.28
CA GLU A 33 6.72 3.18 -14.58
C GLU A 33 6.92 4.02 -15.85
N LEU A 34 6.04 3.84 -16.84
CA LEU A 34 5.99 4.64 -18.07
C LEU A 34 5.25 5.98 -17.89
N ASP A 35 4.81 6.31 -16.67
CA ASP A 35 4.10 7.55 -16.34
C ASP A 35 2.81 7.79 -17.16
N LEU A 36 2.24 6.74 -17.75
CA LEU A 36 1.14 6.86 -18.72
C LEU A 36 -0.11 7.51 -18.10
N LEU A 37 -0.39 7.20 -16.84
CA LEU A 37 -1.55 7.75 -16.12
C LEU A 37 -1.38 9.25 -15.86
N GLU A 38 -0.18 9.69 -15.51
CA GLU A 38 0.13 11.11 -15.28
C GLU A 38 0.18 11.90 -16.61
N LEU A 39 0.70 11.29 -17.68
CA LEU A 39 0.68 11.89 -19.02
C LEU A 39 -0.76 12.16 -19.49
N ILE A 40 -1.68 11.22 -19.26
CA ILE A 40 -3.11 11.45 -19.56
C ILE A 40 -3.67 12.54 -18.64
N LYS A 41 -3.37 12.52 -17.35
CA LYS A 41 -3.84 13.53 -16.38
C LYS A 41 -3.41 14.94 -16.75
N LYS A 42 -2.17 15.11 -17.20
CA LYS A 42 -1.57 16.40 -17.57
C LYS A 42 -2.29 17.07 -18.74
N ALA A 43 -2.98 16.29 -19.59
CA ALA A 43 -3.80 16.83 -20.67
C ALA A 43 -5.10 17.52 -20.18
N GLY A 44 -5.47 17.35 -18.90
CA GLY A 44 -6.56 18.05 -18.23
C GLY A 44 -7.78 17.19 -17.91
N PRO A 45 -8.72 17.70 -17.10
CA PRO A 45 -9.94 16.97 -16.72
C PRO A 45 -10.76 16.55 -17.94
N GLY A 46 -11.13 15.26 -18.02
CA GLY A 46 -11.91 14.72 -19.13
C GLY A 46 -11.13 14.55 -20.45
N ALA A 47 -9.84 14.90 -20.48
CA ALA A 47 -9.01 14.70 -21.66
C ALA A 47 -8.83 13.21 -21.97
N SER A 48 -8.64 12.91 -23.24
CA SER A 48 -8.26 11.57 -23.71
C SER A 48 -7.01 11.66 -24.59
N ALA A 49 -6.13 10.67 -24.49
CA ALA A 49 -4.92 10.56 -25.29
C ALA A 49 -4.98 9.33 -26.21
N SER A 50 -4.43 9.44 -27.41
CA SER A 50 -4.17 8.25 -28.24
C SER A 50 -2.82 7.62 -27.89
N PRO A 51 -2.63 6.32 -28.16
CA PRO A 51 -1.36 5.63 -27.90
C PRO A 51 -0.16 6.27 -28.61
N SER A 52 -0.36 6.80 -29.82
CA SER A 52 0.68 7.52 -30.57
C SER A 52 1.08 8.83 -29.90
N GLN A 53 0.14 9.57 -29.32
CA GLN A 53 0.41 10.79 -28.56
C GLN A 53 1.20 10.51 -27.27
N LEU A 54 0.91 9.40 -26.60
CA LEU A 54 1.64 8.97 -25.40
C LEU A 54 3.04 8.49 -25.76
N ALA A 55 3.18 7.67 -26.80
CA ALA A 55 4.48 7.23 -27.32
C ALA A 55 5.36 8.43 -27.73
N ALA A 56 4.79 9.43 -28.41
CA ALA A 56 5.53 10.63 -28.81
C ALA A 56 6.08 11.42 -27.61
N GLN A 57 5.36 11.45 -26.48
CA GLN A 57 5.83 12.09 -25.25
C GLN A 57 6.94 11.31 -24.54
N LEU A 58 6.91 9.97 -24.66
CA LEU A 58 7.93 9.09 -24.08
C LEU A 58 9.22 9.01 -24.92
N GLN A 59 9.15 9.37 -26.21
CA GLN A 59 10.27 9.32 -27.16
C GLN A 59 11.02 7.96 -27.15
N PRO A 60 10.30 6.82 -27.28
CA PRO A 60 10.92 5.51 -27.26
C PRO A 60 11.76 5.28 -28.53
N GLN A 61 12.83 4.51 -28.40
CA GLN A 61 13.59 4.01 -29.55
C GLN A 61 12.85 2.88 -30.30
N ASN A 62 11.84 2.28 -29.67
CA ASN A 62 11.05 1.18 -30.22
C ASN A 62 9.97 1.70 -31.18
N PRO A 63 10.01 1.33 -32.48
CA PRO A 63 8.99 1.75 -33.45
C PRO A 63 7.59 1.20 -33.13
N ASP A 64 7.49 0.07 -32.42
CA ASP A 64 6.23 -0.57 -32.06
C ASP A 64 5.62 -0.06 -30.74
N ALA A 65 6.26 0.94 -30.10
CA ALA A 65 5.86 1.39 -28.76
C ALA A 65 4.40 1.86 -28.69
N ALA A 66 3.92 2.60 -29.70
CA ALA A 66 2.52 3.05 -29.74
C ALA A 66 1.54 1.86 -29.77
N THR A 67 1.86 0.80 -30.52
CA THR A 67 1.06 -0.43 -30.59
C THR A 67 1.09 -1.20 -29.27
N MET A 68 2.24 -1.25 -28.60
CA MET A 68 2.37 -1.90 -27.29
C MET A 68 1.58 -1.14 -26.21
N ILE A 69 1.70 0.19 -26.18
CA ILE A 69 0.93 1.07 -25.29
C ILE A 69 -0.58 0.86 -25.51
N ASP A 70 -1.04 0.84 -26.76
CA ASP A 70 -2.45 0.58 -27.08
C ASP A 70 -2.96 -0.74 -26.48
N ARG A 71 -2.19 -1.83 -26.60
CA ARG A 71 -2.54 -3.13 -26.02
C ARG A 71 -2.63 -3.08 -24.50
N MET A 72 -1.68 -2.42 -23.85
CA MET A 72 -1.68 -2.23 -22.39
C MET A 72 -2.88 -1.40 -21.93
N LEU A 73 -3.12 -0.24 -22.54
CA LEU A 73 -4.21 0.65 -22.16
C LEU A 73 -5.58 0.02 -22.45
N ARG A 74 -5.72 -0.75 -23.54
CA ARG A 74 -6.93 -1.54 -23.83
C ARG A 74 -7.22 -2.54 -22.72
N PHE A 75 -6.19 -3.25 -22.27
CA PHE A 75 -6.31 -4.21 -21.18
C PHE A 75 -6.70 -3.52 -19.86
N LEU A 76 -6.08 -2.39 -19.52
CA LEU A 76 -6.45 -1.59 -18.35
C LEU A 76 -7.87 -1.01 -18.45
N ALA A 77 -8.32 -0.65 -19.65
CA ALA A 77 -9.69 -0.20 -19.87
C ALA A 77 -10.73 -1.33 -19.67
N ALA A 78 -10.39 -2.57 -20.05
CA ALA A 78 -11.24 -3.74 -19.78
C ALA A 78 -11.43 -3.99 -18.28
N HIS A 79 -10.43 -3.63 -17.45
CA HIS A 79 -10.49 -3.70 -15.99
C HIS A 79 -11.00 -2.41 -15.33
N SER A 80 -11.62 -1.52 -16.10
CA SER A 80 -12.16 -0.24 -15.62
C SER A 80 -11.13 0.70 -14.94
N VAL A 81 -9.83 0.47 -15.16
CA VAL A 81 -8.77 1.39 -14.71
C VAL A 81 -8.75 2.64 -15.59
N LEU A 82 -9.05 2.47 -16.87
CA LEU A 82 -9.20 3.53 -17.86
C LEU A 82 -10.56 3.45 -18.55
N ARG A 83 -10.96 4.54 -19.22
CA ARG A 83 -12.06 4.54 -20.17
C ARG A 83 -11.47 4.53 -21.58
N CYS A 84 -12.06 3.74 -22.46
CA CYS A 84 -11.69 3.70 -23.88
C CYS A 84 -12.84 4.27 -24.72
N THR A 85 -12.52 5.18 -25.63
CA THR A 85 -13.44 5.68 -26.66
C THR A 85 -12.89 5.39 -28.06
N LEU A 86 -13.77 5.14 -29.01
CA LEU A 86 -13.43 4.92 -30.41
C LEU A 86 -13.75 6.17 -31.21
N LYS A 87 -12.74 6.74 -31.86
CA LYS A 87 -12.88 7.89 -32.75
C LYS A 87 -12.80 7.41 -34.21
N PRO A 88 -13.85 7.55 -35.02
CA PRO A 88 -13.79 7.25 -36.45
C PRO A 88 -12.76 8.13 -37.15
N LEU A 89 -12.03 7.54 -38.10
CA LEU A 89 -11.07 8.22 -38.94
C LEU A 89 -11.65 8.44 -40.35
N PRO A 90 -11.18 9.47 -41.10
CA PRO A 90 -11.68 9.77 -42.44
C PRO A 90 -11.50 8.66 -43.48
N ASP A 91 -10.54 7.75 -43.25
CA ASP A 91 -10.23 6.59 -44.10
C ASP A 91 -11.11 5.36 -43.79
N GLY A 92 -12.09 5.49 -42.89
CA GLY A 92 -12.95 4.39 -42.43
C GLY A 92 -12.34 3.58 -41.28
N GLY A 93 -11.14 3.92 -40.81
CA GLY A 93 -10.52 3.33 -39.63
C GLY A 93 -11.10 3.84 -38.31
N VAL A 94 -10.58 3.31 -37.20
CA VAL A 94 -10.90 3.77 -35.84
C VAL A 94 -9.63 3.99 -35.02
N GLU A 95 -9.56 5.11 -34.31
CA GLU A 95 -8.52 5.40 -33.32
C GLU A 95 -9.09 5.15 -31.91
N ARG A 96 -8.39 4.35 -31.10
CA ARG A 96 -8.67 4.23 -29.67
C ARG A 96 -8.08 5.42 -28.92
N ARG A 97 -8.88 6.02 -28.05
CA ARG A 97 -8.46 7.08 -27.13
C ARG A 97 -8.79 6.69 -25.70
N TYR A 98 -7.89 7.03 -24.79
CA TYR A 98 -7.95 6.62 -23.39
C TYR A 98 -8.05 7.82 -22.48
N SER A 99 -8.98 7.77 -21.52
CA SER A 99 -9.11 8.75 -20.44
C SER A 99 -9.13 8.07 -19.07
N LEU A 100 -8.83 8.84 -18.02
CA LEU A 100 -8.78 8.31 -16.66
C LEU A 100 -10.16 7.86 -16.17
N ALA A 101 -10.24 6.66 -15.58
CA ALA A 101 -11.41 6.24 -14.81
C ALA A 101 -11.31 6.73 -13.35
N PRO A 102 -12.38 6.65 -12.53
CA PRO A 102 -12.38 7.17 -11.16
C PRO A 102 -11.25 6.63 -10.26
N VAL A 103 -10.85 5.35 -10.43
CA VAL A 103 -9.75 4.75 -9.65
C VAL A 103 -8.41 5.47 -9.86
N CYS A 104 -8.20 6.09 -11.03
CA CYS A 104 -6.99 6.84 -11.33
C CYS A 104 -6.83 8.10 -10.46
N LYS A 105 -7.88 8.57 -9.76
CA LYS A 105 -7.76 9.60 -8.71
C LYS A 105 -6.78 9.16 -7.61
N PHE A 106 -6.71 7.86 -7.33
CA PHE A 106 -5.83 7.28 -6.31
C PHE A 106 -4.53 6.74 -6.90
N LEU A 107 -4.45 6.51 -8.21
CA LEU A 107 -3.24 6.02 -8.91
C LEU A 107 -2.43 7.14 -9.59
N THR A 108 -2.79 8.40 -9.34
CA THR A 108 -2.05 9.58 -9.78
C THR A 108 -1.91 10.56 -8.62
N ARG A 109 -0.89 11.41 -8.62
CA ARG A 109 -0.54 12.30 -7.50
C ARG A 109 -1.67 13.27 -7.16
N ASN A 110 -2.13 13.26 -5.92
CA ASN A 110 -3.14 14.20 -5.43
C ASN A 110 -2.52 15.59 -5.16
N GLU A 111 -3.31 16.49 -4.54
CA GLU A 111 -2.88 17.83 -4.13
C GLU A 111 -1.71 17.86 -3.14
N ASP A 112 -1.56 16.79 -2.34
CA ASP A 112 -0.45 16.61 -1.40
C ASP A 112 0.78 15.96 -2.09
N GLY A 113 0.68 15.71 -3.41
CA GLY A 113 1.73 15.09 -4.21
C GLY A 113 1.84 13.58 -4.04
N VAL A 114 0.88 12.91 -3.40
CA VAL A 114 0.93 11.45 -3.09
C VAL A 114 -0.15 10.64 -3.80
N SER A 115 0.04 9.33 -3.91
CA SER A 115 -0.87 8.37 -4.55
C SER A 115 -0.64 6.95 -4.02
N LEU A 116 -1.46 5.99 -4.46
CA LEU A 116 -1.25 4.56 -4.26
C LEU A 116 -0.32 3.94 -5.32
N ALA A 117 0.15 4.71 -6.31
CA ALA A 117 1.01 4.18 -7.36
C ALA A 117 2.34 3.61 -6.81
N PRO A 118 3.04 4.25 -5.86
CA PRO A 118 4.25 3.65 -5.26
C PRO A 118 3.99 2.37 -4.47
N VAL A 119 2.79 2.20 -3.89
CA VAL A 119 2.41 0.95 -3.23
C VAL A 119 2.30 -0.17 -4.26
N ALA A 120 1.69 0.08 -5.41
CA ALA A 120 1.66 -0.89 -6.52
C ALA A 120 3.08 -1.23 -7.02
N LEU A 121 3.95 -0.22 -7.17
CA LEU A 121 5.35 -0.46 -7.55
C LEU A 121 6.09 -1.31 -6.53
N MET A 122 5.86 -1.08 -5.24
CA MET A 122 6.48 -1.82 -4.13
C MET A 122 5.98 -3.26 -4.08
N LEU A 123 4.67 -3.48 -4.07
CA LEU A 123 4.06 -4.83 -3.99
C LEU A 123 4.39 -5.70 -5.20
N GLN A 124 4.60 -5.10 -6.37
CA GLN A 124 5.05 -5.79 -7.59
C GLN A 124 6.57 -5.65 -7.84
N ASP A 125 7.34 -5.17 -6.86
CA ASP A 125 8.81 -5.19 -6.95
C ASP A 125 9.31 -6.65 -6.90
N LYS A 126 10.38 -6.93 -7.64
CA LYS A 126 10.93 -8.28 -7.72
C LYS A 126 11.28 -8.83 -6.33
N VAL A 127 11.78 -7.98 -5.43
CA VAL A 127 12.17 -8.37 -4.07
C VAL A 127 10.98 -8.93 -3.28
N LEU A 128 9.83 -8.23 -3.27
CA LEU A 128 8.64 -8.72 -2.59
C LEU A 128 8.02 -9.91 -3.32
N MET A 129 8.02 -9.87 -4.65
CA MET A 129 7.45 -10.93 -5.48
C MET A 129 8.15 -12.27 -5.30
N GLU A 130 9.44 -12.28 -4.97
CA GLU A 130 10.21 -13.50 -4.72
C GLU A 130 9.62 -14.34 -3.56
N SER A 131 9.04 -13.67 -2.56
CA SER A 131 8.45 -14.32 -1.38
C SER A 131 7.34 -15.32 -1.75
N TRP A 132 6.57 -15.05 -2.80
CA TRP A 132 5.46 -15.91 -3.22
C TRP A 132 5.92 -17.30 -3.68
N TYR A 133 7.14 -17.43 -4.19
CA TYR A 133 7.69 -18.72 -4.59
C TYR A 133 7.98 -19.64 -3.39
N HIS A 134 8.06 -19.07 -2.18
CA HIS A 134 8.34 -19.79 -0.94
C HIS A 134 7.11 -19.98 -0.05
N LEU A 135 5.92 -19.51 -0.48
CA LEU A 135 4.70 -19.63 0.30
C LEU A 135 4.33 -21.09 0.54
N LYS A 136 4.34 -21.92 -0.51
CA LYS A 136 4.07 -23.37 -0.41
C LYS A 136 4.97 -24.04 0.61
N ASP A 137 6.27 -23.80 0.54
CA ASP A 137 7.24 -24.45 1.43
C ASP A 137 7.05 -23.99 2.88
N THR A 138 6.69 -22.72 3.08
CA THR A 138 6.37 -22.17 4.40
C THR A 138 5.12 -22.80 5.01
N VAL A 139 4.10 -23.09 4.20
CA VAL A 139 2.92 -23.83 4.67
C VAL A 139 3.30 -25.24 5.15
N LEU A 140 4.25 -25.90 4.49
CA LEU A 140 4.64 -27.27 4.81
C LEU A 140 5.64 -27.37 5.97
N GLU A 141 6.57 -26.42 6.07
CA GLU A 141 7.76 -26.55 6.92
C GLU A 141 7.86 -25.42 7.97
N GLY A 142 6.98 -24.43 7.90
CA GLY A 142 7.06 -23.21 8.70
C GLY A 142 8.08 -22.19 8.17
N GLY A 143 8.22 -21.09 8.91
CA GLY A 143 9.04 -19.94 8.55
C GLY A 143 8.21 -18.75 8.05
N ILE A 144 8.89 -17.80 7.41
CA ILE A 144 8.29 -16.62 6.77
C ILE A 144 8.75 -16.62 5.30
N PRO A 145 7.85 -16.50 4.31
CA PRO A 145 8.23 -16.65 2.90
C PRO A 145 9.34 -15.68 2.47
N PHE A 146 9.26 -14.41 2.90
CA PHE A 146 10.32 -13.42 2.67
C PHE A 146 11.68 -13.87 3.24
N ASN A 147 11.72 -14.33 4.49
CA ASN A 147 12.96 -14.79 5.11
C ASN A 147 13.54 -16.01 4.41
N ARG A 148 12.71 -16.87 3.84
CA ARG A 148 13.17 -18.03 3.05
C ARG A 148 13.77 -17.60 1.70
N ALA A 149 13.22 -16.57 1.08
CA ALA A 149 13.74 -16.01 -0.16
C ALA A 149 15.08 -15.30 0.03
N HIS A 150 15.23 -14.54 1.13
CA HIS A 150 16.31 -13.56 1.28
C HIS A 150 17.27 -13.84 2.45
N GLY A 151 16.98 -14.82 3.31
CA GLY A 151 17.81 -15.18 4.45
C GLY A 151 17.79 -14.20 5.63
N MET A 152 16.94 -13.15 5.57
CA MET A 152 16.78 -12.11 6.60
C MET A 152 15.34 -11.58 6.60
N SER A 153 14.97 -10.82 7.62
CA SER A 153 13.62 -10.25 7.70
C SER A 153 13.39 -9.11 6.70
N ALA A 154 12.12 -8.85 6.39
CA ALA A 154 11.72 -7.71 5.55
C ALA A 154 12.06 -6.34 6.18
N PHE A 155 12.30 -6.28 7.50
CA PHE A 155 12.78 -5.07 8.18
C PHE A 155 14.29 -4.86 8.04
N GLU A 156 15.08 -5.93 7.91
CA GLU A 156 16.53 -5.86 7.76
C GLU A 156 16.96 -5.70 6.30
N TYR A 157 16.20 -6.27 5.37
CA TYR A 157 16.54 -6.26 3.94
C TYR A 157 16.72 -4.87 3.31
N PRO A 158 15.93 -3.83 3.66
CA PRO A 158 16.16 -2.48 3.15
C PRO A 158 17.57 -1.94 3.45
N ALA A 159 18.23 -2.39 4.52
CA ALA A 159 19.59 -1.98 4.83
C ALA A 159 20.64 -2.53 3.85
N VAL A 160 20.34 -3.61 3.11
CA VAL A 160 21.28 -4.26 2.18
C VAL A 160 20.98 -3.98 0.69
N ASP A 161 19.76 -3.55 0.35
CA ASP A 161 19.39 -3.10 -1.01
C ASP A 161 18.87 -1.65 -0.99
N PRO A 162 19.75 -0.64 -1.21
CA PRO A 162 19.35 0.77 -1.22
C PRO A 162 18.29 1.13 -2.26
N ARG A 163 18.23 0.39 -3.38
CA ARG A 163 17.21 0.60 -4.42
C ARG A 163 15.86 0.14 -3.90
N PHE A 164 15.79 -1.03 -3.28
CA PHE A 164 14.56 -1.51 -2.65
C PHE A 164 14.14 -0.64 -1.46
N ASN A 165 15.08 -0.20 -0.62
CA ASN A 165 14.82 0.72 0.49
C ASN A 165 14.06 1.97 0.03
N LYS A 166 14.49 2.56 -1.09
CA LYS A 166 13.80 3.71 -1.69
C LYS A 166 12.38 3.38 -2.12
N VAL A 167 12.16 2.23 -2.76
CA VAL A 167 10.82 1.79 -3.20
C VAL A 167 9.91 1.55 -1.99
N PHE A 168 10.41 0.83 -0.98
CA PHE A 168 9.70 0.52 0.26
C PHE A 168 9.30 1.78 1.02
N ASN A 169 10.27 2.66 1.29
CA ASN A 169 10.02 3.90 2.02
C ASN A 169 9.04 4.82 1.28
N GLN A 170 9.14 4.92 -0.05
CA GLN A 170 8.19 5.70 -0.84
C GLN A 170 6.77 5.13 -0.78
N GLY A 171 6.63 3.80 -0.92
CA GLY A 171 5.35 3.10 -0.79
C GLY A 171 4.70 3.36 0.56
N MET A 172 5.45 3.12 1.64
CA MET A 172 4.99 3.33 3.01
C MET A 172 4.65 4.79 3.31
N TYR A 173 5.47 5.74 2.85
CA TYR A 173 5.24 7.17 3.06
C TYR A 173 3.96 7.66 2.36
N GLU A 174 3.78 7.36 1.08
CA GLU A 174 2.62 7.85 0.32
C GLU A 174 1.32 7.21 0.81
N GLN A 175 1.33 5.89 1.10
CA GLN A 175 0.19 5.20 1.67
C GLN A 175 -0.17 5.75 3.05
N SER A 176 0.81 5.90 3.95
CA SER A 176 0.59 6.46 5.29
C SER A 176 -0.02 7.86 5.22
N THR A 177 0.46 8.70 4.29
CA THR A 177 -0.09 10.05 4.08
C THR A 177 -1.58 10.01 3.75
N ILE A 178 -1.99 9.13 2.83
CA ILE A 178 -3.40 9.01 2.41
C ILE A 178 -4.28 8.53 3.57
N PHE A 179 -3.86 7.48 4.28
CA PHE A 179 -4.63 6.92 5.40
C PHE A 179 -4.70 7.89 6.58
N MET A 180 -3.60 8.54 6.94
CA MET A 180 -3.56 9.47 8.06
C MET A 180 -4.40 10.72 7.81
N LYS A 181 -4.52 11.20 6.56
CA LYS A 181 -5.45 12.30 6.22
C LYS A 181 -6.89 11.92 6.60
N GLN A 182 -7.34 10.72 6.22
CA GLN A 182 -8.69 10.23 6.54
C GLN A 182 -8.88 9.95 8.04
N ILE A 183 -7.87 9.37 8.70
CA ILE A 183 -7.90 9.14 10.14
C ILE A 183 -8.06 10.47 10.87
N LEU A 184 -7.22 11.46 10.56
CA LEU A 184 -7.26 12.76 11.23
C LEU A 184 -8.57 13.52 10.96
N GLU A 185 -9.22 13.33 9.82
CA GLU A 185 -10.54 13.92 9.56
C GLU A 185 -11.63 13.41 10.51
N LYS A 186 -11.61 12.11 10.85
CA LYS A 186 -12.71 11.44 11.57
C LYS A 186 -12.39 11.14 13.04
N TYR A 187 -11.16 10.75 13.33
CA TYR A 187 -10.73 10.32 14.65
C TYR A 187 -10.33 11.51 15.52
N LYS A 188 -10.95 11.61 16.69
CA LYS A 188 -10.74 12.70 17.66
C LYS A 188 -9.90 12.31 18.86
N GLY A 189 -9.44 11.07 18.95
CA GLY A 189 -8.72 10.59 20.14
C GLY A 189 -7.33 11.20 20.35
N PHE A 190 -6.82 12.03 19.43
CA PHE A 190 -5.63 12.84 19.70
C PHE A 190 -5.92 14.14 20.46
N GLU A 191 -7.18 14.57 20.55
CA GLU A 191 -7.57 15.77 21.30
C GLU A 191 -7.26 15.59 22.80
N GLY A 192 -6.60 16.59 23.41
CA GLY A 192 -6.23 16.59 24.82
C GLY A 192 -4.99 15.75 25.18
N VAL A 193 -4.38 15.03 24.23
CA VAL A 193 -3.09 14.35 24.44
C VAL A 193 -1.99 15.40 24.63
N LYS A 194 -1.10 15.23 25.62
CA LYS A 194 0.03 16.16 25.85
C LYS A 194 1.35 15.60 25.33
N SER A 195 1.56 14.30 25.44
CA SER A 195 2.69 13.56 24.89
C SER A 195 2.24 12.32 24.14
N LEU A 196 2.83 12.08 22.97
CA LEU A 196 2.50 10.98 22.07
C LEU A 196 3.78 10.28 21.62
N VAL A 197 3.79 8.95 21.68
CA VAL A 197 4.83 8.12 21.05
C VAL A 197 4.21 7.39 19.87
N ASP A 198 4.85 7.45 18.71
CA ASP A 198 4.55 6.59 17.55
C ASP A 198 5.56 5.44 17.54
N VAL A 199 5.11 4.24 17.88
CA VAL A 199 5.95 3.03 17.97
C VAL A 199 5.94 2.35 16.61
N GLY A 200 7.13 2.12 16.05
CA GLY A 200 7.30 1.73 14.66
C GLY A 200 6.89 2.86 13.70
N GLY A 201 7.14 4.11 14.09
CA GLY A 201 6.73 5.29 13.34
C GLY A 201 7.50 5.51 12.03
N GLY A 202 8.48 4.66 11.73
CA GLY A 202 9.35 4.74 10.58
C GLY A 202 10.12 6.05 10.57
N ILE A 203 10.08 6.73 9.42
CA ILE A 203 10.67 8.06 9.26
C ILE A 203 9.83 9.20 9.85
N GLY A 204 8.72 8.92 10.58
CA GLY A 204 7.94 9.92 11.31
C GLY A 204 6.85 10.65 10.51
N ALA A 205 6.44 10.12 9.36
CA ALA A 205 5.46 10.76 8.48
C ALA A 205 4.07 10.93 9.16
N SER A 206 3.61 9.92 9.88
CA SER A 206 2.33 9.94 10.60
C SER A 206 2.32 11.01 11.69
N LEU A 207 3.38 11.06 12.51
CA LEU A 207 3.54 12.07 13.55
C LEU A 207 3.58 13.49 13.00
N LYS A 208 4.28 13.73 11.90
CA LYS A 208 4.29 15.04 11.24
C LYS A 208 2.87 15.53 10.92
N MET A 209 2.01 14.65 10.43
CA MET A 209 0.62 14.98 10.13
C MET A 209 -0.20 15.21 11.39
N ILE A 210 -0.01 14.38 12.43
CA ILE A 210 -0.67 14.55 13.73
C ILE A 210 -0.31 15.90 14.34
N LEU A 211 0.98 16.27 14.38
CA LEU A 211 1.45 17.54 14.93
C LEU A 211 0.99 18.76 14.13
N SER A 212 0.85 18.63 12.81
CA SER A 212 0.29 19.69 11.98
C SER A 212 -1.14 20.05 12.38
N LYS A 213 -1.91 19.07 12.90
CA LYS A 213 -3.27 19.28 13.41
C LYS A 213 -3.33 19.58 14.91
N TYR A 214 -2.41 19.01 15.68
CA TYR A 214 -2.36 19.09 17.14
C TYR A 214 -0.97 19.58 17.61
N PRO A 215 -0.62 20.85 17.37
CA PRO A 215 0.73 21.38 17.56
C PRO A 215 1.20 21.44 19.03
N SER A 216 0.27 21.28 19.99
CA SER A 216 0.58 21.25 21.41
C SER A 216 1.15 19.91 21.91
N ILE A 217 1.03 18.85 21.10
CA ILE A 217 1.52 17.51 21.46
C ILE A 217 3.05 17.50 21.41
N LYS A 218 3.69 16.97 22.45
CA LYS A 218 5.10 16.56 22.41
C LYS A 218 5.18 15.18 21.77
N ALA A 219 5.81 15.06 20.60
CA ALA A 219 5.85 13.80 19.87
C ALA A 219 7.22 13.12 19.96
N ILE A 220 7.19 11.80 20.13
CA ILE A 220 8.36 10.94 20.04
C ILE A 220 8.12 9.95 18.90
N ASN A 221 8.98 9.97 17.88
CA ASN A 221 9.04 8.94 16.85
C ASN A 221 9.98 7.84 17.32
N PHE A 222 9.47 6.64 17.53
CA PHE A 222 10.24 5.51 18.04
C PHE A 222 10.31 4.38 17.03
N ASP A 223 11.51 3.99 16.61
CA ASP A 223 11.75 2.92 15.65
C ASP A 223 13.15 2.30 15.87
N LEU A 224 13.54 1.34 15.04
CA LEU A 224 14.87 0.76 15.06
C LEU A 224 15.94 1.85 14.83
N PRO A 225 17.13 1.73 15.46
CA PRO A 225 18.17 2.75 15.36
C PRO A 225 18.57 3.11 13.92
N HIS A 226 18.63 2.15 13.01
CA HIS A 226 19.00 2.40 11.62
C HIS A 226 17.90 3.14 10.83
N VAL A 227 16.62 2.90 11.14
CA VAL A 227 15.49 3.62 10.51
C VAL A 227 15.47 5.07 10.98
N ILE A 228 15.70 5.30 12.27
CA ILE A 228 15.76 6.65 12.85
C ILE A 228 16.91 7.48 12.27
N GLN A 229 18.03 6.86 11.89
CA GLN A 229 19.14 7.57 11.24
C GLN A 229 18.74 8.20 9.89
N ASP A 230 17.79 7.58 9.18
CA ASP A 230 17.28 8.07 7.90
C ASP A 230 16.06 9.01 8.06
N ALA A 231 15.57 9.21 9.29
CA ALA A 231 14.40 10.03 9.56
C ALA A 231 14.71 11.54 9.39
N PRO A 232 13.94 12.27 8.57
CA PRO A 232 14.10 13.72 8.46
C PRO A 232 13.76 14.42 9.78
N SER A 233 14.51 15.46 10.14
CA SER A 233 14.17 16.28 11.30
C SER A 233 12.82 16.99 11.10
N TYR A 234 11.89 16.78 12.03
CA TYR A 234 10.61 17.50 12.08
C TYR A 234 10.50 18.38 13.33
N PRO A 235 10.10 19.65 13.21
CA PRO A 235 9.86 20.50 14.37
C PRO A 235 8.84 19.88 15.33
N GLY A 236 9.20 19.75 16.61
CA GLY A 236 8.33 19.18 17.64
C GLY A 236 8.32 17.66 17.73
N VAL A 237 9.12 16.96 16.91
CA VAL A 237 9.33 15.51 16.96
C VAL A 237 10.72 15.21 17.51
N GLU A 238 10.78 14.39 18.55
CA GLU A 238 12.01 13.75 19.02
C GLU A 238 12.12 12.35 18.41
N HIS A 239 13.22 12.04 17.72
CA HIS A 239 13.45 10.71 17.17
C HIS A 239 14.29 9.87 18.13
N ILE A 240 13.79 8.69 18.52
CA ILE A 240 14.45 7.78 19.46
C ILE A 240 14.59 6.41 18.82
N GLY A 241 15.83 5.93 18.72
CA GLY A 241 16.13 4.57 18.27
C GLY A 241 16.05 3.56 19.42
N GLY A 242 15.43 2.40 19.19
CA GLY A 242 15.40 1.31 20.17
C GLY A 242 14.71 0.05 19.66
N ASP A 243 14.38 -0.84 20.59
CA ASP A 243 13.62 -2.07 20.32
C ASP A 243 12.36 -2.07 21.18
N MET A 244 11.19 -2.07 20.52
CA MET A 244 9.87 -2.07 21.17
C MET A 244 9.60 -3.32 22.01
N PHE A 245 10.31 -4.42 21.75
CA PHE A 245 10.24 -5.64 22.56
C PHE A 245 11.14 -5.59 23.79
N VAL A 246 11.98 -4.57 23.93
CA VAL A 246 12.76 -4.29 25.14
C VAL A 246 12.07 -3.20 25.97
N SER A 247 11.78 -2.05 25.37
CA SER A 247 11.11 -0.94 26.06
C SER A 247 10.52 0.07 25.07
N VAL A 248 9.44 0.74 25.46
CA VAL A 248 8.82 1.84 24.71
C VAL A 248 8.97 3.15 25.50
N PRO A 249 9.26 4.31 24.86
CA PRO A 249 9.33 5.59 25.55
C PRO A 249 8.01 5.97 26.25
N LYS A 250 8.09 6.69 27.37
CA LYS A 250 6.91 7.08 28.15
C LYS A 250 6.15 8.25 27.49
N ALA A 251 4.82 8.16 27.46
CA ALA A 251 3.94 9.21 26.97
C ALA A 251 2.50 9.04 27.49
N ASP A 252 1.63 10.03 27.28
CA ASP A 252 0.21 9.95 27.64
C ASP A 252 -0.58 9.07 26.68
N ALA A 253 -0.11 8.95 25.43
CA ALA A 253 -0.67 8.06 24.43
C ALA A 253 0.44 7.38 23.62
N ILE A 254 0.16 6.16 23.18
CA ILE A 254 0.99 5.41 22.24
C ILE A 254 0.17 5.16 20.99
N PHE A 255 0.71 5.50 19.83
CA PHE A 255 0.16 5.21 18.52
C PHE A 255 0.95 4.07 17.87
N MET A 256 0.25 3.12 17.28
CA MET A 256 0.81 2.01 16.51
C MET A 256 -0.03 1.86 15.25
N LYS A 257 0.59 2.14 14.10
CA LYS A 257 -0.05 1.99 12.79
C LYS A 257 0.67 0.89 12.01
N TRP A 258 -0.06 -0.15 11.60
CA TRP A 258 0.50 -1.28 10.85
C TRP A 258 1.70 -1.88 11.59
N ILE A 259 1.48 -2.21 12.86
CA ILE A 259 2.50 -2.82 13.72
C ILE A 259 2.01 -4.16 14.19
N CYS A 260 0.84 -4.19 14.85
CA CYS A 260 0.34 -5.41 15.47
C CYS A 260 0.18 -6.54 14.44
N HIS A 261 -0.21 -6.22 13.21
CA HIS A 261 -0.41 -7.23 12.17
C HIS A 261 0.87 -7.96 11.75
N ASP A 262 2.07 -7.41 12.00
CA ASP A 262 3.34 -7.99 11.57
C ASP A 262 3.80 -9.11 12.49
N TRP A 263 3.21 -9.21 13.68
CA TRP A 263 3.73 -10.02 14.76
C TRP A 263 2.70 -11.03 15.25
N SER A 264 3.20 -12.20 15.67
CA SER A 264 2.37 -13.20 16.36
C SER A 264 1.76 -12.65 17.64
N ASP A 265 0.65 -13.24 18.10
CA ASP A 265 -0.01 -12.89 19.37
C ASP A 265 0.95 -12.80 20.58
N ALA A 266 1.93 -13.71 20.68
CA ALA A 266 2.89 -13.70 21.76
C ALA A 266 3.80 -12.45 21.74
N HIS A 267 4.21 -12.02 20.54
CA HIS A 267 4.96 -10.78 20.34
C HIS A 267 4.06 -9.56 20.58
N CYS A 268 2.82 -9.56 20.08
CA CYS A 268 1.85 -8.50 20.35
C CYS A 268 1.56 -8.35 21.84
N GLN A 269 1.38 -9.44 22.59
CA GLN A 269 1.21 -9.40 24.04
C GLN A 269 2.43 -8.79 24.75
N LYS A 270 3.64 -9.17 24.33
CA LYS A 270 4.89 -8.61 24.85
C LYS A 270 4.97 -7.10 24.59
N LEU A 271 4.71 -6.70 23.35
CA LEU A 271 4.69 -5.29 22.95
C LEU A 271 3.64 -4.49 23.73
N LEU A 272 2.40 -4.98 23.79
CA LEU A 272 1.31 -4.31 24.50
C LEU A 272 1.58 -4.20 26.00
N LYS A 273 2.28 -5.17 26.61
CA LYS A 273 2.76 -5.07 27.99
C LYS A 273 3.77 -3.93 28.16
N ASN A 274 4.76 -3.82 27.27
CA ASN A 274 5.72 -2.71 27.29
C ASN A 274 5.03 -1.36 27.09
N CYS A 275 4.03 -1.29 26.20
CA CYS A 275 3.20 -0.09 26.01
C CYS A 275 2.43 0.25 27.30
N TYR A 276 1.83 -0.72 27.96
CA TYR A 276 1.12 -0.52 29.23
C TYR A 276 2.05 0.05 30.32
N GLU A 277 3.27 -0.46 30.44
CA GLU A 277 4.27 0.02 31.40
C GLU A 277 4.79 1.44 31.09
N ALA A 278 4.71 1.86 29.82
CA ALA A 278 5.12 3.18 29.36
C ALA A 278 4.03 4.26 29.52
N LEU A 279 2.78 3.87 29.79
CA LEU A 279 1.63 4.77 29.92
C LEU A 279 1.36 5.16 31.39
N PRO A 280 0.82 6.37 31.65
CA PRO A 280 0.21 6.69 32.94
C PRO A 280 -1.11 5.92 33.14
N ASN A 281 -1.66 5.95 34.36
CA ASN A 281 -2.91 5.25 34.69
C ASN A 281 -4.12 5.62 33.80
N ASN A 282 -4.13 6.83 33.24
CA ASN A 282 -5.16 7.32 32.33
C ASN A 282 -4.69 7.41 30.86
N GLY A 283 -3.58 6.74 30.55
CA GLY A 283 -3.02 6.69 29.22
C GLY A 283 -3.81 5.76 28.30
N LYS A 284 -3.47 5.78 27.00
CA LYS A 284 -4.13 4.94 26.00
C LYS A 284 -3.20 4.49 24.89
N VAL A 285 -3.49 3.31 24.36
CA VAL A 285 -2.93 2.82 23.10
C VAL A 285 -3.94 3.07 21.99
N ILE A 286 -3.47 3.58 20.86
CA ILE A 286 -4.25 3.86 19.66
C ILE A 286 -3.68 2.99 18.54
N ILE A 287 -4.44 1.97 18.15
CA ILE A 287 -4.03 1.03 17.10
C ILE A 287 -4.75 1.40 15.81
N ALA A 288 -4.00 1.59 14.73
CA ALA A 288 -4.51 1.81 13.38
C ALA A 288 -4.11 0.61 12.50
N ASP A 289 -4.99 -0.39 12.46
CA ASP A 289 -4.81 -1.62 11.69
C ASP A 289 -6.09 -2.04 10.95
N SER A 290 -5.92 -2.96 10.00
CA SER A 290 -7.07 -3.55 9.30
C SER A 290 -7.79 -4.53 10.22
N ILE A 291 -9.13 -4.49 10.22
CA ILE A 291 -9.97 -5.46 10.91
C ILE A 291 -10.62 -6.34 9.85
N LEU A 292 -10.43 -7.66 9.96
CA LEU A 292 -11.06 -8.62 9.06
C LEU A 292 -12.52 -8.82 9.46
N PRO A 293 -13.46 -8.83 8.51
CA PRO A 293 -14.85 -9.20 8.80
C PRO A 293 -14.94 -10.70 9.12
N GLU A 294 -15.80 -11.07 10.07
CA GLU A 294 -16.05 -12.48 10.41
C GLU A 294 -16.61 -13.29 9.22
N ASP A 295 -17.52 -12.67 8.45
CA ASP A 295 -18.04 -13.25 7.21
C ASP A 295 -17.35 -12.59 6.00
N PRO A 296 -16.58 -13.36 5.19
CA PRO A 296 -15.93 -12.83 3.99
C PRO A 296 -16.93 -12.31 2.94
N ASN A 297 -18.21 -12.69 3.02
CA ASN A 297 -19.23 -12.26 2.06
C ASN A 297 -19.96 -10.97 2.47
N SER A 298 -19.83 -10.54 3.73
CA SER A 298 -20.59 -9.42 4.30
C SER A 298 -20.26 -8.05 3.66
N ALA A 299 -19.07 -7.91 3.08
CA ALA A 299 -18.62 -6.71 2.37
C ALA A 299 -17.55 -7.06 1.32
N VAL A 300 -17.95 -7.65 0.19
CA VAL A 300 -17.06 -8.23 -0.84
C VAL A 300 -15.82 -7.37 -1.15
N GLY A 301 -15.96 -6.06 -1.36
CA GLY A 301 -14.82 -5.18 -1.64
C GLY A 301 -13.87 -4.96 -0.45
N LEU A 302 -14.40 -4.82 0.77
CA LEU A 302 -13.61 -4.66 1.99
C LEU A 302 -12.96 -6.00 2.41
N SER A 303 -13.67 -7.11 2.20
CA SER A 303 -13.18 -8.47 2.46
C SER A 303 -12.05 -8.84 1.50
N ILE A 304 -12.17 -8.57 0.19
CA ILE A 304 -11.10 -8.85 -0.77
C ILE A 304 -9.86 -8.01 -0.45
N PHE A 305 -10.02 -6.72 -0.15
CA PHE A 305 -8.88 -5.85 0.22
C PHE A 305 -8.23 -6.30 1.53
N GLY A 306 -9.03 -6.53 2.58
CA GLY A 306 -8.54 -6.99 3.88
C GLY A 306 -7.81 -8.33 3.78
N SER A 307 -8.40 -9.30 3.07
CA SER A 307 -7.82 -10.63 2.89
C SER A 307 -6.56 -10.59 2.01
N SER A 308 -6.55 -9.80 0.93
CA SER A 308 -5.37 -9.66 0.07
C SER A 308 -4.21 -9.01 0.81
N ASN A 309 -4.47 -7.95 1.59
CA ASN A 309 -3.45 -7.36 2.46
C ASN A 309 -2.98 -8.37 3.49
N PHE A 310 -3.88 -9.11 4.12
CA PHE A 310 -3.50 -10.12 5.10
C PHE A 310 -2.56 -11.18 4.52
N ILE A 311 -2.85 -11.70 3.32
CA ILE A 311 -1.97 -12.68 2.66
C ILE A 311 -0.64 -12.05 2.22
N ASN A 312 -0.64 -10.79 1.77
CA ASN A 312 0.60 -10.04 1.54
C ASN A 312 1.44 -9.99 2.83
N GLU A 313 0.86 -9.55 3.95
CA GLU A 313 1.59 -9.43 5.22
C GLU A 313 2.03 -10.80 5.76
N MET A 314 1.25 -11.86 5.54
CA MET A 314 1.67 -13.23 5.88
C MET A 314 2.93 -13.62 5.12
N CYS A 315 3.06 -13.21 3.85
CA CYS A 315 4.24 -13.48 3.05
C CYS A 315 5.46 -12.66 3.46
N LEU A 316 5.25 -11.42 3.93
CA LEU A 316 6.31 -10.47 4.26
C LEU A 316 6.81 -10.60 5.70
N PHE A 317 5.89 -10.72 6.65
CA PHE A 317 6.16 -10.58 8.08
C PHE A 317 5.74 -11.80 8.90
N GLY A 318 5.08 -12.78 8.28
CA GLY A 318 4.53 -13.93 9.00
C GLY A 318 3.29 -13.57 9.84
N ALA A 319 2.58 -12.52 9.40
CA ALA A 319 1.38 -11.98 10.01
C ALA A 319 0.34 -13.06 10.38
N ARG A 320 -0.36 -12.84 11.49
CA ARG A 320 -1.51 -13.64 11.95
C ARG A 320 -2.71 -12.73 12.17
N GLU A 321 -3.92 -13.27 12.01
CA GLU A 321 -5.16 -12.51 12.17
C GLU A 321 -5.22 -11.94 13.59
N LEU A 322 -5.36 -10.61 13.73
CA LEU A 322 -5.63 -10.01 15.03
C LEU A 322 -7.09 -10.28 15.40
N PHE A 323 -7.31 -11.29 16.24
CA PHE A 323 -8.56 -11.42 16.99
C PHE A 323 -8.56 -10.42 18.14
N VAL A 324 -9.00 -9.19 17.88
CA VAL A 324 -9.28 -8.24 18.97
C VAL A 324 -10.62 -8.63 19.60
N PHE A 325 -10.58 -9.36 20.72
CA PHE A 325 -11.69 -9.42 21.65
C PHE A 325 -11.85 -8.03 22.29
N LEU A 326 -12.74 -7.20 21.74
CA LEU A 326 -13.21 -6.00 22.44
C LEU A 326 -14.08 -6.45 23.62
N SER A 327 -13.49 -6.64 24.80
CA SER A 327 -14.28 -6.66 26.03
C SER A 327 -14.62 -5.21 26.39
N SER A 328 -15.92 -4.90 26.31
CA SER A 328 -16.58 -3.70 26.83
C SER A 328 -16.24 -3.40 28.28
#